data_AF-A0A833LLB1-F1
#
_entry.id   AF-A0A833LLB1-F1
#
_cell.length_a   1.000
_cell.length_b   1.000
_cell.length_c   1.000
_cell.angle_alpha   90.00
_cell.angle_beta   90.00
_cell.angle_gamma   90.00
#
_symmetry.space_group_name_H-M   'P 1'
#
loop_
_entity.id
_entity.type
_entity.pdbx_description
1 polymer ?
#
loop_
_entity_poly.entity_id
_entity_poly.type
_entity_poly.pdbx_seq_one_letter_code
_entity_poly.pdbx_strand_id
1 'polypeptide(L)'
;MKRIRKTILFLTVLLPLAAARADDQVLARSGNPVFDRTVQIVLGNFYAADALDQFRQAVDAAVANLPNLAGDEEPVVDDAIAYVLASLGASHTARYTPDDLDYYELLDVFRYAVRDGLRHLYPQGQVVYPGIGIATRTIGGVAFVTDVYDGGPADRAGILAGDEIVSVDGRPFEEIASFNDKAGGTAT
;
A
#
# COMPACT_ATOMS: atom_id res chain seq x y z
N MET A 1 -7.55 -14.97 -82.35
CA MET A 1 -8.45 -14.81 -81.17
C MET A 1 -8.39 -16.06 -80.31
N LYS A 2 -7.76 -16.01 -79.13
CA LYS A 2 -7.82 -17.07 -78.11
C LYS A 2 -7.81 -16.38 -76.73
N ARG A 3 -8.96 -16.37 -76.06
CA ARG A 3 -9.15 -15.78 -74.72
C ARG A 3 -8.60 -16.78 -73.69
N ILE A 4 -7.49 -16.43 -73.03
CA ILE A 4 -7.00 -17.17 -71.86
C ILE A 4 -7.61 -16.50 -70.62
N ARG A 5 -8.47 -17.25 -69.92
CA ARG A 5 -9.14 -16.81 -68.68
C ARG A 5 -8.11 -16.66 -67.56
N LYS A 6 -8.14 -15.52 -66.88
CA LYS A 6 -7.38 -15.25 -65.65
C LYS A 6 -7.99 -16.08 -64.51
N THR A 7 -7.21 -16.94 -63.88
CA THR A 7 -7.56 -17.56 -62.60
C THR A 7 -6.83 -16.78 -61.52
N ILE A 8 -7.56 -15.98 -60.74
CA ILE A 8 -7.03 -15.30 -59.56
C ILE A 8 -7.16 -16.28 -58.40
N LEU A 9 -6.02 -16.73 -57.87
CA LEU A 9 -5.96 -17.55 -56.67
C LEU A 9 -5.95 -16.61 -55.46
N PHE A 10 -7.06 -16.51 -54.74
CA PHE A 10 -7.09 -15.83 -53.44
C PHE A 10 -6.50 -16.77 -52.38
N LEU A 11 -5.26 -16.51 -51.98
CA LEU A 11 -4.63 -17.15 -50.83
C LEU A 11 -5.03 -16.39 -49.57
N THR A 12 -6.11 -16.83 -48.91
CA THR A 12 -6.46 -16.36 -47.56
C THR A 12 -5.44 -16.95 -46.57
N VAL A 13 -4.44 -16.16 -46.22
CA VAL A 13 -3.56 -16.45 -45.09
C VAL A 13 -4.35 -16.19 -43.82
N LEU A 14 -4.88 -17.25 -43.21
CA LEU A 14 -5.41 -17.20 -41.84
C LEU A 14 -4.20 -17.09 -40.90
N LEU A 15 -3.82 -15.87 -40.52
CA LEU A 15 -2.88 -15.66 -39.42
C LEU A 15 -3.58 -16.15 -38.13
N PRO A 16 -3.03 -17.09 -37.37
CA PRO A 16 -3.59 -17.42 -36.08
C PRO A 16 -3.36 -16.19 -35.19
N LEU A 17 -4.46 -15.55 -34.75
CA LEU A 17 -4.41 -14.58 -33.68
C LEU A 17 -4.10 -15.40 -32.41
N ALA A 18 -2.80 -15.59 -32.14
CA ALA A 18 -2.35 -16.10 -30.87
C ALA A 18 -2.76 -15.07 -29.83
N ALA A 19 -3.85 -15.34 -29.10
CA ALA A 19 -4.08 -14.69 -27.82
C ALA A 19 -2.85 -15.03 -26.97
N ALA A 20 -1.96 -14.05 -26.80
CA ALA A 20 -0.92 -14.13 -25.78
C ALA A 20 -1.66 -14.40 -24.48
N ARG A 21 -1.44 -15.58 -23.92
CA ARG A 21 -1.82 -15.84 -22.52
C ARG A 21 -1.02 -14.82 -21.72
N ALA A 22 -1.69 -13.98 -20.93
CA ALA A 22 -1.01 -13.10 -19.98
C ALA A 22 0.03 -13.95 -19.24
N ASP A 23 1.30 -13.56 -19.41
CA ASP A 23 2.46 -14.41 -19.25
C ASP A 23 2.55 -15.05 -17.86
N ASP A 24 2.95 -16.33 -17.84
CA ASP A 24 3.67 -16.94 -16.70
C ASP A 24 5.06 -16.29 -16.59
N GLN A 25 5.14 -14.97 -16.58
CA GLN A 25 6.39 -14.24 -16.42
C GLN A 25 6.82 -14.40 -14.96
N VAL A 26 7.87 -15.19 -14.75
CA VAL A 26 8.54 -15.28 -13.47
C VAL A 26 9.16 -13.92 -13.19
N LEU A 27 8.52 -13.13 -12.32
CA LEU A 27 9.05 -11.84 -11.89
C LEU A 27 10.44 -12.02 -11.27
N ALA A 28 11.32 -11.07 -11.54
CA ALA A 28 12.62 -11.03 -10.89
C ALA A 28 12.41 -10.90 -9.37
N ARG A 29 13.16 -11.69 -8.59
CA ARG A 29 13.15 -11.58 -7.13
C ARG A 29 14.03 -10.42 -6.70
N SER A 30 13.55 -9.63 -5.75
CA SER A 30 14.35 -8.54 -5.15
C SER A 30 15.43 -9.07 -4.20
N GLY A 31 15.24 -10.27 -3.67
CA GLY A 31 16.08 -10.84 -2.61
C GLY A 31 15.72 -10.32 -1.21
N ASN A 32 14.85 -9.30 -1.10
CA ASN A 32 14.32 -8.84 0.16
C ASN A 32 13.06 -9.65 0.52
N PRO A 33 13.01 -10.32 1.69
CA PRO A 33 11.90 -11.22 2.03
C PRO A 33 10.57 -10.48 2.24
N VAL A 34 10.58 -9.23 2.70
CA VAL A 34 9.36 -8.44 2.93
C VAL A 34 8.78 -8.00 1.59
N PHE A 35 9.60 -7.39 0.73
CA PHE A 35 9.19 -6.99 -0.61
C PHE A 35 8.66 -8.18 -1.42
N ASP A 36 9.42 -9.28 -1.48
CA ASP A 36 9.03 -10.46 -2.24
C ASP A 36 7.74 -11.09 -1.70
N ARG A 37 7.53 -11.04 -0.37
CA ARG A 37 6.29 -11.53 0.24
C ARG A 37 5.09 -10.65 -0.11
N THR A 38 5.26 -9.33 -0.12
CA THR A 38 4.23 -8.38 -0.57
C THR A 38 3.79 -8.69 -2.00
N VAL A 39 4.75 -8.86 -2.92
CA VAL A 39 4.47 -9.22 -4.31
C VAL A 39 3.66 -10.51 -4.39
N GLN A 40 4.06 -11.56 -3.67
CA GLN A 40 3.31 -12.82 -3.65
C GLN A 40 1.88 -12.68 -3.13
N ILE A 41 1.66 -11.89 -2.08
CA ILE A 41 0.33 -11.67 -1.51
C ILE A 41 -0.56 -10.97 -2.54
N VAL A 42 -0.08 -9.90 -3.17
CA VAL A 42 -0.85 -9.15 -4.19
C VAL A 42 -1.21 -10.07 -5.36
N LEU A 43 -0.22 -10.75 -5.95
CA LEU A 43 -0.46 -11.61 -7.12
C LEU A 43 -1.42 -12.76 -6.84
N GLY A 44 -1.46 -13.26 -5.60
CA GLY A 44 -2.33 -14.37 -5.22
C GLY A 44 -3.73 -13.95 -4.78
N ASN A 45 -3.95 -12.69 -4.37
CA ASN A 45 -5.17 -12.29 -3.66
C ASN A 45 -5.83 -11.01 -4.18
N PHE A 46 -5.18 -10.21 -5.01
CA PHE A 46 -5.76 -8.94 -5.45
C PHE A 46 -6.98 -9.17 -6.35
N TYR A 47 -8.08 -8.47 -6.04
CA TYR A 47 -9.39 -8.75 -6.61
C TYR A 47 -9.55 -8.29 -8.08
N ALA A 48 -8.83 -7.25 -8.48
CA ALA A 48 -8.90 -6.66 -9.81
C ALA A 48 -7.73 -7.17 -10.67
N ALA A 49 -7.98 -8.22 -11.45
CA ALA A 49 -6.96 -8.90 -12.25
C ALA A 49 -6.34 -8.00 -13.34
N ASP A 50 -7.09 -7.03 -13.84
CA ASP A 50 -6.65 -6.04 -14.82
C ASP A 50 -5.60 -5.06 -14.28
N ALA A 51 -5.59 -4.80 -12.97
CA ALA A 51 -4.55 -3.99 -12.33
C ALA A 51 -3.21 -4.73 -12.19
N LEU A 52 -3.19 -6.07 -12.31
CA LEU A 52 -1.99 -6.87 -12.07
C LEU A 52 -0.91 -6.64 -13.14
N ASP A 53 -1.27 -6.26 -14.37
CA ASP A 53 -0.28 -5.98 -15.42
C ASP A 53 0.55 -4.73 -15.07
N GLN A 54 -0.10 -3.68 -14.57
CA GLN A 54 0.57 -2.47 -14.11
C GLN A 54 1.42 -2.75 -12.86
N PHE A 55 0.92 -3.59 -11.96
CA PHE A 55 1.67 -4.03 -10.78
C PHE A 55 2.95 -4.79 -11.15
N ARG A 56 2.87 -5.73 -12.09
CA ARG A 56 4.04 -6.48 -12.59
C ARG A 56 5.11 -5.55 -13.16
N GLN A 57 4.69 -4.59 -13.99
CA GLN A 57 5.60 -3.60 -14.56
C GLN A 57 6.28 -2.74 -13.47
N ALA A 58 5.53 -2.35 -12.43
CA ALA A 58 6.09 -1.62 -11.30
C ALA A 58 7.10 -2.48 -10.52
N VAL A 59 6.82 -3.76 -10.30
CA VAL A 59 7.75 -4.68 -9.62
C VAL A 59 9.04 -4.85 -10.42
N ASP A 60 8.96 -5.11 -11.73
CA ASP A 60 10.16 -5.25 -12.57
C ASP A 60 10.99 -3.95 -12.59
N ALA A 61 10.33 -2.79 -12.65
CA ALA A 61 10.99 -1.50 -12.57
C ALA A 61 11.68 -1.27 -11.21
N ALA A 62 11.03 -1.64 -10.10
CA ALA A 62 11.61 -1.52 -8.77
C ALA A 62 12.87 -2.40 -8.63
N VAL A 63 12.79 -3.67 -9.03
CA VAL A 63 13.93 -4.61 -8.94
C VAL A 63 15.08 -4.21 -9.87
N ALA A 64 14.78 -3.70 -11.07
CA ALA A 64 15.81 -3.23 -11.99
C ALA A 64 16.55 -1.99 -11.48
N ASN A 65 15.85 -1.08 -10.80
CA ASN A 65 16.43 0.16 -10.27
C ASN A 65 17.07 0.00 -8.89
N LEU A 66 16.64 -1.01 -8.11
CA LEU A 66 17.13 -1.31 -6.76
C LEU A 66 17.65 -2.76 -6.69
N PRO A 67 18.74 -3.10 -7.40
CA PRO A 67 19.22 -4.47 -7.51
C PRO A 67 19.76 -5.06 -6.19
N ASN A 68 19.94 -4.25 -5.15
CA ASN A 68 20.44 -4.66 -3.84
C ASN A 68 19.42 -4.48 -2.70
N LEU A 69 18.12 -4.52 -3.01
CA LEU A 69 17.06 -4.31 -2.01
C LEU A 69 17.15 -5.24 -0.79
N ALA A 70 17.79 -6.41 -0.94
CA ALA A 70 18.05 -7.35 0.15
C ALA A 70 18.95 -6.80 1.26
N GLY A 71 19.87 -5.87 0.91
CA GLY A 71 20.83 -5.27 1.84
C GLY A 71 20.58 -3.79 2.12
N ASP A 72 19.51 -3.22 1.56
CA ASP A 72 19.17 -1.81 1.75
C ASP A 72 18.47 -1.58 3.10
N GLU A 73 18.47 -0.31 3.54
CA GLU A 73 17.83 0.11 4.78
C GLU A 73 16.29 0.00 4.69
N GLU A 74 15.63 -0.19 5.83
CA GLU A 74 14.17 -0.37 5.90
C GLU A 74 13.38 0.74 5.17
N PRO A 75 13.72 2.04 5.26
CA PRO A 75 13.01 3.09 4.52
C PRO A 75 13.07 2.90 2.99
N VAL A 76 14.19 2.40 2.45
CA VAL A 76 14.32 2.15 1.00
C VAL A 76 13.42 0.99 0.58
N VAL A 77 13.33 -0.04 1.43
CA VAL A 77 12.43 -1.18 1.20
C VAL A 77 10.97 -0.73 1.25
N ASP A 78 10.63 0.14 2.18
CA ASP A 78 9.28 0.67 2.36
C ASP A 78 8.85 1.56 1.19
N ASP A 79 9.74 2.43 0.71
CA ASP A 79 9.50 3.24 -0.49
C ASP A 79 9.28 2.36 -1.73
N ALA A 80 10.06 1.28 -1.88
CA ALA A 80 9.90 0.32 -2.97
C ALA A 80 8.54 -0.41 -2.88
N ILE A 81 8.12 -0.81 -1.68
CA ILE A 81 6.81 -1.44 -1.45
C ILE A 81 5.69 -0.45 -1.74
N ALA A 82 5.79 0.79 -1.26
CA ALA A 82 4.80 1.84 -1.49
C ALA A 82 4.64 2.12 -2.99
N TYR A 83 5.75 2.22 -3.72
CA TYR A 83 5.74 2.41 -5.17
C TYR A 83 4.98 1.30 -5.91
N VAL A 84 5.27 0.02 -5.62
CA VAL A 84 4.59 -1.08 -6.31
C VAL A 84 3.13 -1.20 -5.91
N LEU A 85 2.78 -0.99 -4.63
CA LEU A 85 1.39 -1.04 -4.20
C LEU A 85 0.56 0.13 -4.77
N ALA A 86 1.12 1.33 -4.87
CA ALA A 86 0.46 2.48 -5.47
C ALA A 86 0.08 2.24 -6.95
N SER A 87 0.84 1.41 -7.66
CA SER A 87 0.56 1.06 -9.06
C SER A 87 -0.76 0.30 -9.26
N LEU A 88 -1.33 -0.28 -8.20
CA LEU A 88 -2.64 -0.94 -8.23
C LEU A 88 -3.80 0.06 -8.32
N GLY A 89 -3.58 1.34 -8.01
CA GLY A 89 -4.61 2.37 -8.05
C GLY A 89 -5.78 2.14 -7.10
N ALA A 90 -5.57 1.37 -6.03
CA ALA A 90 -6.61 0.98 -5.09
C ALA A 90 -6.41 1.64 -3.71
N SER A 91 -7.51 2.09 -3.12
CA SER A 91 -7.52 2.63 -1.75
C SER A 91 -7.12 1.55 -0.73
N HIS A 92 -6.57 1.98 0.40
CA HIS A 92 -6.18 1.11 1.53
C HIS A 92 -5.28 -0.07 1.15
N THR A 93 -4.48 0.11 0.10
CA THR A 93 -3.54 -0.88 -0.42
C THR A 93 -2.13 -0.34 -0.25
N ALA A 94 -1.60 -0.46 0.97
CA ALA A 94 -0.27 -0.01 1.35
C ALA A 94 0.32 -0.95 2.41
N ARG A 95 1.61 -0.76 2.75
CA ARG A 95 2.21 -1.34 3.95
C ARG A 95 1.96 -0.38 5.10
N TYR A 96 1.33 -0.88 6.15
CA TYR A 96 1.05 -0.14 7.37
C TYR A 96 1.83 -0.75 8.54
N THR A 97 2.41 0.09 9.35
CA THR A 97 3.24 -0.26 10.50
C THR A 97 2.61 0.22 11.81
N PRO A 98 3.04 -0.27 12.98
CA PRO A 98 2.54 0.22 14.26
C PRO A 98 2.79 1.72 14.52
N ASP A 99 3.58 2.40 13.70
CA ASP A 99 3.79 3.85 13.80
C ASP A 99 2.71 4.66 13.06
N ASP A 100 1.86 3.99 12.26
CA ASP A 100 0.78 4.57 11.48
C ASP A 100 -0.58 4.38 12.17
N LEU A 101 -1.42 5.41 12.16
CA LEU A 101 -2.81 5.29 12.62
C LEU A 101 -3.59 4.24 11.83
N ASP A 102 -3.45 4.26 10.50
CA ASP A 102 -4.13 3.34 9.57
C ASP A 102 -3.89 1.86 9.92
N TYR A 103 -2.74 1.52 10.50
CA TYR A 103 -2.46 0.15 10.94
C TYR A 103 -3.49 -0.34 11.96
N TYR A 104 -3.84 0.50 12.94
CA TYR A 104 -4.81 0.14 13.97
C TYR A 104 -6.24 0.19 13.44
N GLU A 105 -6.59 1.22 12.68
CA GLU A 105 -7.95 1.40 12.16
C GLU A 105 -8.33 0.29 11.18
N LEU A 106 -7.45 -0.04 10.23
CA LEU A 106 -7.72 -1.09 9.27
C LEU A 106 -7.74 -2.47 9.92
N LEU A 107 -6.89 -2.72 10.92
CA LEU A 107 -6.94 -3.99 11.67
C LEU A 107 -8.25 -4.16 12.44
N ASP A 108 -8.81 -3.10 13.04
CA ASP A 108 -10.09 -3.19 13.73
C ASP A 108 -11.27 -3.28 12.76
N VAL A 109 -11.29 -2.46 11.70
CA VAL A 109 -12.35 -2.49 10.66
C VAL A 109 -12.39 -3.86 9.98
N PHE A 110 -11.24 -4.41 9.60
CA PHE A 110 -11.12 -5.70 8.92
C PHE A 110 -10.90 -6.88 9.87
N ARG A 111 -11.14 -6.72 11.17
CA ARG A 111 -10.85 -7.74 12.22
C ARG A 111 -11.31 -9.15 11.90
N TYR A 112 -12.40 -9.29 11.15
CA TYR A 112 -12.93 -10.59 10.73
C TYR A 112 -12.17 -11.18 9.54
N ALA A 113 -11.77 -10.35 8.57
CA ALA A 113 -11.00 -10.78 7.40
C ALA A 113 -9.57 -11.19 7.78
N VAL A 114 -8.97 -10.54 8.77
CA VAL A 114 -7.60 -10.83 9.23
C VAL A 114 -7.54 -11.60 10.56
N ARG A 115 -8.64 -12.23 10.99
CA ARG A 115 -8.81 -12.80 12.35
C ARG A 115 -7.66 -13.71 12.79
N ASP A 116 -7.13 -14.52 11.89
CA ASP A 116 -6.10 -15.51 12.24
C ASP A 116 -4.75 -14.84 12.52
N GLY A 117 -4.36 -13.85 11.69
CA GLY A 117 -3.21 -13.00 11.95
C GLY A 117 -3.41 -12.10 13.17
N LEU A 118 -4.61 -11.54 13.32
CA LEU A 118 -4.95 -10.66 14.44
C LEU A 118 -4.82 -11.36 15.79
N ARG A 119 -5.23 -12.62 15.91
CA ARG A 119 -5.07 -13.41 17.15
C ARG A 119 -3.61 -13.65 17.52
N HIS A 120 -2.70 -13.65 16.55
CA HIS A 120 -1.28 -13.77 16.80
C HIS A 120 -0.67 -12.45 17.30
N LEU A 121 -1.04 -11.34 16.66
CA LEU A 121 -0.53 -10.00 16.97
C LEU A 121 -1.16 -9.42 18.25
N TYR A 122 -2.44 -9.66 18.45
CA TYR A 122 -3.25 -9.20 19.58
C TYR A 122 -3.95 -10.38 20.26
N PRO A 123 -3.24 -11.17 21.08
CA PRO A 123 -3.83 -12.34 21.75
C PRO A 123 -5.04 -12.01 22.63
N GLN A 124 -5.12 -10.78 23.14
CA GLN A 124 -6.24 -10.28 23.94
C GLN A 124 -7.38 -9.69 23.09
N GLY A 125 -7.22 -9.64 21.76
CA GLY A 125 -8.24 -9.20 20.81
C GLY A 125 -8.55 -7.69 20.81
N GLN A 126 -7.76 -6.90 21.54
CA GLN A 126 -7.90 -5.44 21.60
C GLN A 126 -6.86 -4.80 20.69
N VAL A 127 -7.32 -4.14 19.62
CA VAL A 127 -6.49 -3.29 18.76
C VAL A 127 -6.63 -1.88 19.31
N VAL A 128 -5.64 -1.45 20.08
CA VAL A 128 -5.64 -0.16 20.76
C VAL A 128 -4.30 0.53 20.58
N TYR A 129 -4.35 1.85 20.51
CA TYR A 129 -3.19 2.73 20.44
C TYR A 129 -3.44 3.95 21.33
N PRO A 130 -2.38 4.58 21.87
CA PRO A 130 -2.52 5.84 22.56
C PRO A 130 -2.70 6.98 21.55
N GLY A 131 -3.58 7.92 21.85
CA GLY A 131 -3.82 9.07 20.98
C GLY A 131 -4.78 10.08 21.59
N ILE A 132 -4.97 11.19 20.90
CA ILE A 132 -5.89 12.27 21.31
C ILE A 132 -7.18 12.31 20.48
N GLY A 133 -7.38 11.35 19.56
CA GLY A 133 -8.55 11.29 18.68
C GLY A 133 -8.45 12.25 17.50
N ILE A 134 -7.36 12.14 16.74
CA ILE A 134 -7.17 12.84 15.47
C ILE A 134 -6.70 11.85 14.42
N ALA A 135 -7.02 12.11 13.16
CA ALA A 135 -6.34 11.53 12.01
C ALA A 135 -5.47 12.59 11.35
N THR A 136 -4.32 12.20 10.80
CA THR A 136 -3.37 13.15 10.20
C THR A 136 -2.98 12.77 8.79
N ARG A 137 -2.45 13.75 8.05
CA ARG A 137 -1.79 13.53 6.77
C ARG A 137 -0.58 14.42 6.62
N THR A 138 0.52 13.83 6.18
CA THR A 138 1.71 14.58 5.80
C THR A 138 1.60 15.09 4.37
N ILE A 139 1.68 16.41 4.20
CA ILE A 139 1.66 17.09 2.89
C ILE A 139 2.92 17.95 2.79
N GLY A 140 3.81 17.63 1.86
CA GLY A 140 5.07 18.38 1.69
C GLY A 140 5.99 18.33 2.91
N GLY A 141 5.94 17.25 3.70
CA GLY A 141 6.72 17.10 4.94
C GLY A 141 6.11 17.76 6.17
N VAL A 142 4.91 18.33 6.06
CA VAL A 142 4.18 18.97 7.16
C VAL A 142 2.96 18.14 7.53
N ALA A 143 2.78 17.87 8.82
CA ALA A 143 1.65 17.11 9.32
C ALA A 143 0.43 18.02 9.54
N PHE A 144 -0.69 17.66 8.93
CA PHE A 144 -1.97 18.34 9.11
C PHE A 144 -3.00 17.42 9.72
N VAL A 145 -3.82 17.96 10.63
CA VAL A 145 -5.02 17.28 11.12
C VAL A 145 -6.02 17.17 9.97
N THR A 146 -6.43 15.95 9.65
CA THR A 146 -7.47 15.72 8.62
C THR A 146 -8.82 15.42 9.21
N ASP A 147 -8.86 14.88 10.42
CA ASP A 147 -10.11 14.60 11.14
C ASP A 147 -9.90 14.72 12.65
N VAL A 148 -10.99 15.03 13.36
CA VAL A 148 -11.02 15.16 14.82
C VAL A 148 -12.21 14.37 15.35
N TYR A 149 -11.96 13.43 16.24
CA TYR A 149 -12.98 12.49 16.70
C TYR A 149 -13.89 13.13 17.75
N ASP A 150 -15.19 13.17 17.45
CA ASP A 150 -16.22 13.78 18.27
C ASP A 150 -16.14 13.36 19.75
N GLY A 151 -16.13 14.34 20.64
CA GLY A 151 -16.04 14.15 22.07
C GLY A 151 -14.69 13.65 22.58
N GLY A 152 -13.69 13.46 21.70
CA GLY A 152 -12.33 13.05 22.04
C GLY A 152 -11.49 14.13 22.73
N PRO A 153 -10.28 13.80 23.22
CA PRO A 153 -9.37 14.79 23.81
C PRO A 153 -9.07 15.99 22.91
N ALA A 154 -8.83 15.78 21.62
CA ALA A 154 -8.54 16.83 20.64
C ALA A 154 -9.74 17.76 20.40
N ASP A 155 -10.94 17.19 20.22
CA ASP A 155 -12.19 17.94 20.10
C ASP A 155 -12.41 18.86 21.31
N ARG A 156 -12.28 18.31 22.52
CA ARG A 156 -12.41 19.10 23.76
C ARG A 156 -11.34 20.17 23.92
N ALA A 157 -10.17 19.99 23.30
CA ALA A 157 -9.10 20.98 23.28
C ALA A 157 -9.30 22.05 22.19
N GLY A 158 -10.28 21.88 21.30
CA GLY A 158 -10.57 22.80 20.20
C GLY A 158 -9.63 22.68 19.01
N ILE A 159 -8.97 21.53 18.84
CA ILE A 159 -8.19 21.22 17.62
C ILE A 159 -9.17 21.03 16.47
N LEU A 160 -8.81 21.52 15.28
CA LEU A 160 -9.66 21.47 14.09
C LEU A 160 -8.95 20.78 12.92
N ALA A 161 -9.75 20.18 12.04
CA ALA A 161 -9.25 19.74 10.74
C ALA A 161 -8.67 20.93 9.96
N GLY A 162 -7.48 20.74 9.41
CA GLY A 162 -6.68 21.78 8.76
C GLY A 162 -5.59 22.39 9.64
N ASP A 163 -5.58 22.12 10.96
CA ASP A 163 -4.50 22.56 11.83
C ASP A 163 -3.17 21.89 11.44
N GLU A 164 -2.11 22.68 11.42
CA GLU A 164 -0.73 22.19 11.29
C GLU A 164 -0.22 21.73 12.66
N ILE A 165 0.33 20.52 12.72
CA ILE A 165 0.96 20.00 13.92
C ILE A 165 2.46 20.25 13.82
N VAL A 166 2.96 21.20 14.61
CA VAL A 166 4.37 21.59 14.61
C VAL A 166 5.21 20.63 15.47
N SER A 167 4.71 20.29 16.67
CA SER A 167 5.41 19.44 17.64
C SER A 167 4.47 18.91 18.70
N VAL A 168 4.88 17.83 19.37
CA VAL A 168 4.28 17.34 20.62
C VAL A 168 5.36 17.19 21.68
N ASP A 169 5.15 17.81 22.83
CA ASP A 169 6.07 17.99 23.94
C ASP A 169 7.45 18.49 23.50
N GLY A 170 7.44 19.46 22.58
CA GLY A 170 8.64 20.07 22.01
C GLY A 170 9.45 19.16 21.07
N ARG A 171 8.91 18.01 20.68
CA ARG A 171 9.53 17.08 19.71
C ARG A 171 8.74 17.06 18.40
N PRO A 172 9.39 16.73 17.26
CA PRO A 172 8.68 16.53 16.00
C PRO A 172 7.49 15.58 16.17
N PHE A 173 6.39 15.89 15.50
CA PHE A 173 5.19 15.07 15.57
C PHE A 173 5.40 13.72 14.87
N GLU A 174 5.11 12.66 15.60
CA GLU A 174 5.01 11.27 15.11
C GLU A 174 3.61 10.74 15.50
N GLU A 175 2.86 10.21 14.53
CA GLU A 175 1.41 9.99 14.65
C GLU A 175 1.01 9.16 15.89
N ILE A 176 1.70 8.04 16.11
CA ILE A 176 1.49 7.19 17.29
C ILE A 176 2.48 7.52 18.40
N ALA A 177 3.77 7.62 18.08
CA ALA A 177 4.84 7.73 19.08
C ALA A 177 4.79 9.02 19.92
N SER A 178 4.18 10.10 19.41
CA SER A 178 3.96 11.33 20.19
C SER A 178 3.14 11.11 21.46
N PHE A 179 2.26 10.10 21.46
CA PHE A 179 1.31 9.85 22.53
C PHE A 179 1.63 8.63 23.39
N ASN A 180 2.71 7.90 23.06
CA ASN A 180 3.18 6.76 23.85
C ASN A 180 3.37 7.15 25.32
N ASP A 181 2.88 6.29 26.22
CA ASP A 181 2.93 6.45 27.68
C ASP A 181 2.20 7.71 28.24
N LYS A 182 1.32 8.35 27.45
CA LYS A 182 0.56 9.55 27.86
C LYS A 182 -0.92 9.28 28.13
N ALA A 183 -1.36 8.02 28.15
CA ALA A 183 -2.74 7.67 28.41
C ALA A 183 -3.22 8.24 29.77
N GLY A 184 -4.28 9.04 29.74
CA GLY A 184 -4.82 9.73 30.93
C GLY A 184 -4.02 10.96 31.39
N GLY A 185 -2.94 11.32 30.68
CA GLY A 185 -2.10 12.48 30.95
C GLY A 185 -2.36 13.66 30.01
N THR A 186 -1.35 14.51 29.88
CA THR A 186 -1.35 15.69 29.00
C THR A 186 -0.23 15.55 27.97
N ALA A 187 -0.49 16.03 26.76
CA ALA A 187 0.49 16.27 25.70
C ALA A 187 0.40 17.77 25.33
N THR A 188 1.53 18.42 25.13
CA THR A 188 1.63 19.87 24.88
C THR A 188 2.29 20.22 23.56
#